data_AF-A0A7J6URK7-F1
#
_entry.id   AF-A0A7J6URK7-F1
#
_cell.length_a   1.000
_cell.length_b   1.000
_cell.length_c   1.000
_cell.angle_alpha   90.00
_cell.angle_beta   90.00
_cell.angle_gamma   90.00
#
_symmetry.space_group_name_H-M   'P 1'
#
loop_
_entity.id
_entity.type
_entity.pdbx_description
1 polymer ?
#
loop_
_entity_poly.entity_id
_entity_poly.type
_entity_poly.pdbx_seq_one_letter_code
_entity_poly.pdbx_strand_id
1 'polypeptide(L)'
;VTNDGNFINNEFNDVYLVTTLAPIPLEAFTLQETEVSAVKYISWKEYEKILASEDPDYVPYDMRGEYAQLFNILSKRYNNNMDRSLTLQKQLDRYAPICINTELTGVSEADRGALAVLIEAAMVIDEVFYLQTWYGNPALRDWLKEHSDISNLDKLKWMYYSINKSPWSCLDENEAFLTTADSAVKLLENSTKAVPGWKGLEYKVAFPIMKPPGANFYPPDMDKKEFELWKSSLTNDQQQAATGFFSVIKRNSESILDASIGSETLSCAQQVVGSTHDLYCVPFSLEYKTLLIKAVELLRKAGDLTDTPSLKRLLKGKADAFLSNDYYDSDIAWMELDSKLDVTLGPYETYEDTLFGYKVTLNLPCFLSNFYLSSM
;
A
#
# COMPACT_ATOMS: atom_id res chain seq x y z
N VAL A 1 23.29 20.47 -37.68
CA VAL A 1 23.50 20.45 -39.16
C VAL A 1 23.95 19.06 -39.59
N THR A 2 23.26 18.40 -40.53
CA THR A 2 23.71 17.09 -41.05
C THR A 2 24.88 17.26 -42.02
N ASN A 3 25.98 16.54 -41.79
CA ASN A 3 27.12 16.46 -42.68
C ASN A 3 27.29 14.99 -43.10
N ASP A 4 27.12 14.68 -44.38
CA ASP A 4 27.27 13.33 -44.95
C ASP A 4 26.47 12.21 -44.26
N GLY A 5 25.21 12.48 -43.93
CA GLY A 5 24.28 11.45 -43.43
C GLY A 5 24.49 11.04 -41.97
N ASN A 6 25.48 11.62 -41.28
CA ASN A 6 25.56 11.59 -39.81
C ASN A 6 25.02 12.91 -39.25
N PHE A 7 24.06 12.82 -38.33
CA PHE A 7 23.59 13.97 -37.58
C PHE A 7 24.71 14.38 -36.61
N ILE A 8 25.43 15.46 -36.93
CA ILE A 8 26.37 16.08 -36.00
C ILE A 8 25.66 17.30 -35.41
N ASN A 9 25.25 17.17 -34.15
CA ASN A 9 24.66 18.26 -33.39
C ASN A 9 25.78 19.20 -32.92
N ASN A 10 26.21 20.13 -33.77
CA ASN A 10 27.21 21.15 -33.43
C ASN A 10 26.61 22.42 -32.82
N GLU A 11 25.32 22.40 -32.44
CA GLU A 11 24.66 23.54 -31.83
C GLU A 11 24.65 23.34 -30.31
N PHE A 12 25.30 24.25 -29.58
CA PHE A 12 25.11 24.36 -28.15
C PHE A 12 23.66 24.73 -27.92
N ASN A 13 22.90 23.83 -27.31
CA ASN A 13 21.48 24.04 -27.06
C ASN A 13 21.27 24.44 -25.59
N ASP A 14 20.37 25.39 -25.37
CA ASP A 14 19.89 25.70 -24.04
C ASP A 14 19.01 24.52 -23.57
N VAL A 15 19.32 23.98 -22.39
CA VAL A 15 18.54 22.92 -21.75
C VAL A 15 17.57 23.56 -20.76
N TYR A 16 16.27 23.40 -21.02
CA TYR A 16 15.23 23.83 -20.10
C TYR A 16 14.77 22.67 -19.23
N LEU A 17 14.95 22.80 -17.92
CA LEU A 17 14.38 21.89 -16.94
C LEU A 17 12.98 22.38 -16.57
N VAL A 18 11.96 21.64 -17.01
CA VAL A 18 10.56 21.94 -16.68
C VAL A 18 10.27 21.55 -15.23
N THR A 19 9.86 22.52 -14.44
CA THR A 19 9.70 22.39 -12.98
C THR A 19 8.25 22.37 -12.54
N THR A 20 8.01 21.71 -11.41
CA THR A 20 6.76 21.76 -10.65
C THR A 20 6.99 22.48 -9.31
N LEU A 21 6.35 22.08 -8.19
CA LEU A 21 6.41 22.82 -6.93
C LEU A 21 7.79 22.82 -6.25
N ALA A 22 8.57 21.74 -6.40
CA ALA A 22 9.89 21.58 -5.79
C ALA A 22 10.90 21.14 -6.87
N PRO A 23 11.75 22.04 -7.39
CA PRO A 23 12.74 21.70 -8.41
C PRO A 23 13.93 20.94 -7.81
N ILE A 24 14.47 19.97 -8.57
CA ILE A 24 15.74 19.29 -8.25
C ILE A 24 16.88 20.29 -8.49
N PRO A 25 17.85 20.47 -7.57
CA PRO A 25 18.99 21.38 -7.75
C PRO A 25 19.78 21.09 -9.02
N LEU A 26 20.27 22.13 -9.72
CA LEU A 26 21.03 21.99 -10.97
C LEU A 26 22.29 21.16 -10.77
N GLU A 27 22.93 21.30 -9.61
CA GLU A 27 24.17 20.62 -9.25
C GLU A 27 24.00 19.11 -9.17
N ALA A 28 22.76 18.62 -9.00
CA ALA A 28 22.44 17.20 -8.96
C ALA A 28 22.44 16.54 -10.36
N PHE A 29 22.38 17.33 -11.44
CA PHE A 29 22.41 16.82 -12.80
C PHE A 29 23.85 16.69 -13.31
N THR A 30 24.12 15.61 -14.03
CA THR A 30 25.32 15.45 -14.85
C THR A 30 24.91 15.64 -16.30
N LEU A 31 25.24 16.79 -16.88
CA LEU A 31 24.92 17.13 -18.27
C LEU A 31 26.20 17.10 -19.11
N GLN A 32 26.07 16.83 -20.41
CA GLN A 32 27.21 16.83 -21.32
C GLN A 32 27.65 18.28 -21.60
N GLU A 33 28.70 18.75 -20.93
CA GLU A 33 29.21 20.12 -21.03
C GLU A 33 29.61 20.52 -22.46
N THR A 34 29.89 19.55 -23.35
CA THR A 34 30.26 19.79 -24.74
C THR A 34 29.08 20.14 -25.65
N GLU A 35 27.84 19.93 -25.21
CA GLU A 35 26.63 20.08 -26.04
C GLU A 35 25.59 21.06 -25.44
N VAL A 36 25.82 21.57 -24.23
CA VAL A 36 24.87 22.40 -23.48
C VAL A 36 25.42 23.82 -23.28
N SER A 37 24.76 24.84 -23.83
CA SER A 37 25.14 26.26 -23.67
C SER A 37 24.78 26.82 -22.30
N ALA A 38 23.57 26.51 -21.83
CA ALA A 38 23.04 26.97 -20.56
C ALA A 38 21.95 26.01 -20.06
N VAL A 39 21.74 25.98 -18.74
CA VAL A 39 20.64 25.23 -18.11
C VAL A 39 19.74 26.22 -17.39
N LYS A 40 18.45 26.23 -17.72
CA LYS A 40 17.47 27.15 -17.14
C LYS A 40 16.29 26.37 -16.58
N TYR A 41 15.72 26.83 -15.48
CA TYR A 41 14.41 26.34 -15.04
C TYR A 41 13.30 27.09 -15.77
N ILE A 42 12.23 26.37 -16.09
CA ILE A 42 10.97 26.94 -16.55
C ILE A 42 9.82 26.28 -15.79
N SER A 43 8.81 27.05 -15.39
CA SER A 43 7.63 26.44 -14.77
C SER A 43 6.81 25.73 -15.84
N TRP A 44 6.17 24.60 -15.51
CA TRP A 44 5.35 23.89 -16.49
C TRP A 44 4.23 24.76 -17.09
N LYS A 45 3.67 25.70 -16.33
CA LYS A 45 2.63 26.65 -16.79
C LYS A 45 3.17 27.65 -17.80
N GLU A 46 4.40 28.11 -17.60
CA GLU A 46 5.07 29.01 -18.52
C GLU A 46 5.47 28.27 -19.79
N TYR A 47 6.00 27.06 -19.66
CA TYR A 47 6.32 26.21 -20.80
C TYR A 47 5.08 25.88 -21.64
N GLU A 48 3.94 25.57 -21.02
CA GLU A 48 2.65 25.37 -21.71
C GLU A 48 2.25 26.61 -22.54
N LYS A 49 2.41 27.81 -21.98
CA LYS A 49 2.08 29.06 -22.67
C LYS A 49 2.99 29.34 -23.86
N ILE A 50 4.30 29.11 -23.70
CA ILE A 50 5.29 29.29 -24.75
C ILE A 50 4.99 28.37 -25.94
N LEU A 51 4.71 27.09 -25.67
CA LEU A 51 4.32 26.14 -26.71
C LEU A 51 3.01 26.52 -27.38
N ALA A 52 2.02 27.01 -26.61
CA ALA A 52 0.75 27.47 -27.15
C ALA A 52 0.86 28.75 -28.00
N SER A 53 1.88 29.58 -27.76
CA SER A 53 2.16 30.78 -28.58
C SER A 53 2.96 30.50 -29.84
N GLU A 54 3.35 29.24 -30.10
CA GLU A 54 4.21 28.85 -31.22
C GLU A 54 5.50 29.70 -31.29
N ASP A 55 6.11 29.94 -30.14
CA ASP A 55 7.32 30.76 -30.03
C ASP A 55 8.47 30.14 -30.86
N PRO A 56 9.06 30.88 -31.83
CA PRO A 56 10.08 30.35 -32.73
C PRO A 56 11.39 29.98 -32.04
N ASP A 57 11.63 30.47 -30.82
CA ASP A 57 12.83 30.14 -30.03
C ASP A 57 12.73 28.74 -29.37
N TYR A 58 11.58 28.09 -29.46
CA TYR A 58 11.32 26.78 -28.86
C TYR A 58 10.90 25.75 -29.91
N VAL A 59 11.27 24.48 -29.69
CA VAL A 59 10.89 23.39 -30.60
C VAL A 59 9.36 23.25 -30.60
N PRO A 60 8.69 23.34 -31.76
CA PRO A 60 7.25 23.22 -31.84
C PRO A 60 6.83 21.78 -31.53
N TYR A 61 5.97 21.61 -30.53
CA TYR A 61 5.37 20.34 -30.16
C TYR A 61 3.85 20.39 -30.35
N ASP A 62 3.25 19.25 -30.69
CA ASP A 62 1.81 19.16 -30.90
C ASP A 62 1.02 19.30 -29.59
N MET A 63 0.47 20.49 -29.38
CA MET A 63 -0.42 20.83 -28.26
C MET A 63 -1.83 20.22 -28.39
N ARG A 64 -2.06 19.33 -29.36
CA ARG A 64 -3.30 18.54 -29.49
C ARG A 64 -3.08 17.04 -29.24
N GLY A 65 -1.84 16.60 -29.06
CA GLY A 65 -1.45 15.22 -28.83
C GLY A 65 -1.05 14.93 -27.37
N GLU A 66 0.03 14.17 -27.19
CA GLU A 66 0.51 13.70 -25.88
C GLU A 66 0.92 14.85 -24.93
N TYR A 67 1.46 15.94 -25.45
CA TYR A 67 1.83 17.12 -24.64
C TYR A 67 0.60 17.82 -24.05
N ALA A 68 -0.51 17.87 -24.80
CA ALA A 68 -1.77 18.36 -24.29
C ALA A 68 -2.26 17.53 -23.09
N GLN A 69 -2.11 16.19 -23.19
CA GLN A 69 -2.46 15.28 -22.11
C GLN A 69 -1.55 15.50 -20.89
N LEU A 70 -0.25 15.67 -21.09
CA LEU A 70 0.71 15.97 -20.03
C LEU A 70 0.34 17.24 -19.26
N PHE A 71 0.10 18.37 -19.95
CA PHE A 71 -0.26 19.62 -19.29
C PHE A 71 -1.62 19.54 -18.60
N ASN A 72 -2.59 18.84 -19.19
CA ASN A 72 -3.86 18.57 -18.53
C ASN A 72 -3.68 17.77 -17.23
N ILE A 73 -2.82 16.74 -17.22
CA ILE A 73 -2.47 15.98 -16.02
C ILE A 73 -1.82 16.88 -14.97
N LEU A 74 -0.84 17.72 -15.36
CA LEU A 74 -0.17 18.65 -14.45
C LEU A 74 -1.15 19.69 -13.89
N SER A 75 -2.04 20.23 -14.72
CA SER A 75 -3.06 21.18 -14.30
C SER A 75 -4.05 20.57 -13.31
N LYS A 76 -4.59 19.38 -13.62
CA LYS A 76 -5.45 18.63 -12.70
C LYS A 76 -4.73 18.32 -11.37
N ARG A 77 -3.44 17.98 -11.44
CA ARG A 77 -2.60 17.68 -10.28
C ARG A 77 -2.41 18.88 -9.35
N TYR A 78 -2.22 20.08 -9.90
CA TYR A 78 -1.76 21.25 -9.13
C TYR A 78 -2.78 22.37 -8.94
N ASN A 79 -3.92 22.40 -9.64
CA ASN A 79 -4.84 23.55 -9.61
C ASN A 79 -6.24 23.28 -9.00
N ASN A 80 -6.74 22.04 -8.96
CA ASN A 80 -8.18 21.76 -8.69
C ASN A 80 -8.52 21.38 -7.23
N ASN A 81 -7.99 22.09 -6.23
CA ASN A 81 -8.20 21.68 -4.83
C ASN A 81 -9.65 21.88 -4.32
N MET A 82 -10.38 22.88 -4.82
CA MET A 82 -11.75 23.18 -4.37
C MET A 82 -12.75 22.13 -4.84
N ASP A 83 -12.75 21.80 -6.14
CA ASP A 83 -13.63 20.76 -6.71
C ASP A 83 -13.38 19.40 -6.07
N ARG A 84 -12.11 19.05 -5.84
CA ARG A 84 -11.73 17.81 -5.14
C ARG A 84 -12.28 17.74 -3.72
N SER A 85 -12.24 18.87 -3.00
CA SER A 85 -12.80 18.94 -1.64
C SER A 85 -14.31 18.71 -1.67
N LEU A 86 -15.02 19.33 -2.61
CA LEU A 86 -16.46 19.16 -2.75
C LEU A 86 -16.84 17.71 -3.10
N THR A 87 -16.08 17.07 -3.99
CA THR A 87 -16.30 15.65 -4.35
C THR A 87 -16.08 14.74 -3.15
N LEU A 88 -14.96 14.87 -2.42
CA LEU A 88 -14.68 14.06 -1.24
C LEU A 88 -15.72 14.27 -0.14
N GLN A 89 -16.18 15.51 0.07
CA GLN A 89 -17.25 15.80 1.02
C GLN A 89 -18.54 15.05 0.65
N LYS A 90 -18.98 15.11 -0.62
CA LYS A 90 -20.15 14.35 -1.07
C LYS A 90 -19.98 12.84 -0.88
N GLN A 91 -18.78 12.32 -1.10
CA GLN A 91 -18.49 10.90 -0.90
C GLN A 91 -18.57 10.52 0.59
N LEU A 92 -18.05 11.37 1.47
CA LEU A 92 -18.12 11.22 2.93
C LEU A 92 -19.54 11.33 3.46
N ASP A 93 -20.37 12.23 2.92
CA ASP A 93 -21.76 12.43 3.35
C ASP A 93 -22.65 11.19 3.14
N ARG A 94 -22.19 10.18 2.38
CA ARG A 94 -22.84 8.88 2.26
C ARG A 94 -22.67 8.00 3.51
N TYR A 95 -21.72 8.31 4.38
CA TYR A 95 -21.44 7.59 5.61
C TYR A 95 -22.00 8.38 6.79
N ALA A 96 -23.12 7.91 7.35
CA ALA A 96 -23.67 8.50 8.56
C ALA A 96 -22.75 8.20 9.75
N PRO A 97 -22.21 9.21 10.45
CA PRO A 97 -21.39 8.97 11.63
C PRO A 97 -22.29 8.46 12.77
N ILE A 98 -21.95 7.28 13.29
CA ILE A 98 -22.63 6.67 14.43
C ILE A 98 -21.60 6.44 15.53
N CYS A 99 -21.87 6.95 16.73
CA CYS A 99 -21.07 6.64 17.90
C CYS A 99 -21.44 5.24 18.41
N ILE A 100 -20.50 4.30 18.30
CA ILE A 100 -20.65 2.96 18.90
C ILE A 100 -20.25 3.07 20.37
N ASN A 101 -21.26 3.09 21.26
CA ASN A 101 -21.04 3.00 22.70
C ASN A 101 -21.05 1.52 23.11
N THR A 102 -20.11 1.12 23.96
CA THR A 102 -20.00 -0.25 24.45
C THR A 102 -20.54 -0.35 25.87
N GLU A 103 -21.53 -1.23 26.09
CA GLU A 103 -21.99 -1.57 27.43
C GLU A 103 -21.13 -2.73 27.98
N LEU A 104 -20.29 -2.43 28.97
CA LEU A 104 -19.39 -3.40 29.61
C LEU A 104 -20.01 -4.06 30.87
N THR A 105 -21.34 -4.04 30.98
CA THR A 105 -22.07 -4.63 32.11
C THR A 105 -21.87 -6.15 32.11
N GLY A 106 -21.38 -6.69 33.23
CA GLY A 106 -21.15 -8.13 33.39
C GLY A 106 -19.84 -8.67 32.80
N VAL A 107 -19.00 -7.82 32.21
CA VAL A 107 -17.60 -8.17 31.87
C VAL A 107 -16.74 -8.03 33.12
N SER A 108 -15.97 -9.07 33.45
CA SER A 108 -15.07 -9.06 34.62
C SER A 108 -13.95 -8.02 34.46
N GLU A 109 -13.34 -7.58 35.56
CA GLU A 109 -12.17 -6.69 35.50
C GLU A 109 -10.98 -7.36 34.77
N ALA A 110 -10.85 -8.68 34.88
CA ALA A 110 -9.83 -9.47 34.19
C ALA A 110 -10.05 -9.45 32.67
N ASP A 111 -11.29 -9.68 32.22
CA ASP A 111 -11.66 -9.64 30.80
C ASP A 111 -11.61 -8.22 30.22
N ARG A 112 -11.89 -7.18 31.01
CA ARG A 112 -11.65 -5.78 30.62
C ARG A 112 -10.17 -5.51 30.37
N GLY A 113 -9.29 -6.05 31.24
CA GLY A 113 -7.85 -6.00 31.05
C GLY A 113 -7.40 -6.73 29.78
N ALA A 114 -7.97 -7.91 29.52
CA ALA A 114 -7.72 -8.65 28.28
C ALA A 114 -8.19 -7.87 27.05
N LEU A 115 -9.39 -7.27 27.10
CA LEU A 115 -9.96 -6.47 25.99
C LEU A 115 -9.05 -5.30 25.61
N ALA A 116 -8.48 -4.58 26.58
CA ALA A 116 -7.55 -3.48 26.29
C ALA A 116 -6.34 -3.97 25.49
N VAL A 117 -5.78 -5.13 25.84
CA VAL A 117 -4.65 -5.73 25.13
C VAL A 117 -5.08 -6.27 23.76
N LEU A 118 -6.31 -6.77 23.61
CA LEU A 118 -6.85 -7.19 22.32
C LEU A 118 -7.02 -6.03 21.34
N ILE A 119 -7.35 -4.83 21.82
CA ILE A 119 -7.38 -3.63 20.97
C ILE A 119 -5.98 -3.32 20.44
N GLU A 120 -4.94 -3.43 21.27
CA GLU A 120 -3.55 -3.28 20.80
C GLU A 120 -3.20 -4.35 19.76
N ALA A 121 -3.62 -5.61 19.95
CA ALA A 121 -3.41 -6.67 18.97
C ALA A 121 -4.14 -6.37 17.65
N ALA A 122 -5.36 -5.84 17.70
CA ALA A 122 -6.14 -5.46 16.53
C ALA A 122 -5.42 -4.40 15.68
N MET A 123 -4.80 -3.41 16.33
CA MET A 123 -4.00 -2.40 15.63
C MET A 123 -2.80 -3.02 14.90
N VAL A 124 -2.14 -4.02 15.48
CA VAL A 124 -1.04 -4.74 14.81
C VAL A 124 -1.55 -5.55 13.61
N ILE A 125 -2.72 -6.17 13.72
CA ILE A 125 -3.33 -6.93 12.63
C ILE A 125 -3.79 -6.01 11.50
N ASP A 126 -4.28 -4.81 11.82
CA ASP A 126 -4.59 -3.78 10.81
C ASP A 126 -3.35 -3.44 9.96
N GLU A 127 -2.14 -3.41 10.52
CA GLU A 127 -0.90 -3.23 9.73
C GLU A 127 -0.71 -4.31 8.67
N VAL A 128 -1.05 -5.57 9.00
CA VAL A 128 -1.00 -6.68 8.05
C VAL A 128 -2.05 -6.48 6.95
N PHE A 129 -3.26 -6.06 7.32
CA PHE A 129 -4.32 -5.77 6.36
C PHE A 129 -3.89 -4.68 5.36
N TYR A 130 -3.33 -3.56 5.84
CA TYR A 130 -2.85 -2.49 4.95
C TYR A 130 -1.81 -3.02 3.95
N LEU A 131 -0.87 -3.85 4.41
CA LEU A 131 0.11 -4.52 3.54
C LEU A 131 -0.54 -5.48 2.54
N GLN A 132 -1.56 -6.22 2.94
CA GLN A 132 -2.29 -7.15 2.08
C GLN A 132 -3.05 -6.43 0.96
N THR A 133 -3.65 -5.27 1.25
CA THR A 133 -4.37 -4.49 0.23
C THR A 133 -3.43 -3.96 -0.86
N TRP A 134 -2.30 -3.37 -0.47
CA TRP A 134 -1.30 -2.84 -1.41
C TRP A 134 0.04 -2.57 -0.70
N TYR A 135 1.16 -2.92 -1.33
CA TYR A 135 2.50 -2.81 -0.71
C TYR A 135 2.85 -1.39 -0.22
N GLY A 136 2.36 -0.35 -0.92
CA GLY A 136 2.62 1.05 -0.58
C GLY A 136 1.60 1.66 0.39
N ASN A 137 0.57 0.90 0.78
CA ASN A 137 -0.57 1.41 1.55
C ASN A 137 -0.17 1.92 2.94
N PRO A 138 0.71 1.25 3.72
CA PRO A 138 1.15 1.78 5.01
C PRO A 138 1.84 3.14 4.87
N ALA A 139 2.73 3.30 3.88
CA ALA A 139 3.40 4.57 3.63
C ALA A 139 2.41 5.68 3.25
N LEU A 140 1.39 5.36 2.43
CA LEU A 140 0.33 6.29 2.07
C LEU A 140 -0.52 6.69 3.29
N ARG A 141 -0.93 5.73 4.12
CA ARG A 141 -1.67 5.98 5.36
C ARG A 141 -0.92 6.96 6.24
N ASP A 142 0.34 6.66 6.53
CA ASP A 142 1.16 7.42 7.47
C ASP A 142 1.35 8.86 6.96
N TRP A 143 1.61 9.00 5.65
CA TRP A 143 1.70 10.29 4.99
C TRP A 143 0.39 11.10 5.10
N LEU A 144 -0.75 10.51 4.75
CA LEU A 144 -2.05 11.19 4.81
C LEU A 144 -2.41 11.60 6.25
N LYS A 145 -2.09 10.75 7.22
CA LYS A 145 -2.34 11.02 8.65
C LYS A 145 -1.51 12.21 9.13
N GLU A 146 -0.20 12.19 8.87
CA GLU A 146 0.73 13.25 9.27
C GLU A 146 0.36 14.61 8.66
N HIS A 147 -0.19 14.61 7.44
CA HIS A 147 -0.50 15.82 6.68
C HIS A 147 -1.97 16.25 6.78
N SER A 148 -2.79 15.55 7.59
CA SER A 148 -4.24 15.73 7.63
C SER A 148 -4.69 17.12 8.10
N ASP A 149 -3.86 17.84 8.86
CA ASP A 149 -4.19 19.16 9.41
C ASP A 149 -3.72 20.34 8.55
N ILE A 150 -3.10 20.10 7.38
CA ILE A 150 -2.53 21.15 6.53
C ILE A 150 -3.61 21.97 5.82
N SER A 151 -4.65 21.31 5.31
CA SER A 151 -5.75 21.97 4.60
C SER A 151 -7.05 21.18 4.78
N ASN A 152 -8.18 21.83 4.47
CA ASN A 152 -9.47 21.14 4.46
C ASN A 152 -9.47 19.94 3.49
N LEU A 153 -8.80 20.06 2.35
CA LEU A 153 -8.68 18.97 1.40
C LEU A 153 -7.92 17.78 1.99
N ASP A 154 -6.82 18.03 2.71
CA ASP A 154 -6.00 16.96 3.31
C ASP A 154 -6.73 16.26 4.46
N LYS A 155 -7.51 17.01 5.24
CA LYS A 155 -8.42 16.44 6.24
C LYS A 155 -9.44 15.50 5.60
N LEU A 156 -10.08 15.93 4.50
CA LEU A 156 -11.06 15.10 3.78
C LEU A 156 -10.43 13.84 3.18
N LYS A 157 -9.21 13.94 2.62
CA LYS A 157 -8.45 12.77 2.13
C LYS A 157 -8.22 11.77 3.25
N TRP A 158 -7.73 12.23 4.41
CA TRP A 158 -7.47 11.37 5.56
C TRP A 158 -8.75 10.71 6.09
N MET A 159 -9.85 11.47 6.24
CA MET A 159 -11.14 10.93 6.69
C MET A 159 -11.66 9.86 5.74
N TYR A 160 -11.64 10.11 4.43
CA TYR A 160 -12.18 9.15 3.46
C TYR A 160 -11.26 7.94 3.28
N TYR A 161 -9.94 8.14 3.32
CA TYR A 161 -8.97 7.05 3.39
C TYR A 161 -9.17 6.17 4.62
N SER A 162 -9.42 6.75 5.80
CA SER A 162 -9.61 6.00 7.05
C SER A 162 -10.82 5.06 7.00
N ILE A 163 -11.86 5.44 6.26
CA ILE A 163 -13.06 4.60 6.03
C ILE A 163 -12.76 3.47 5.06
N ASN A 164 -12.11 3.77 3.93
CA ASN A 164 -11.85 2.78 2.87
C ASN A 164 -10.60 1.91 3.13
N LYS A 165 -9.75 2.30 4.09
CA LYS A 165 -8.42 1.71 4.39
C LYS A 165 -7.50 1.59 3.16
N SER A 166 -7.77 2.35 2.10
CA SER A 166 -7.06 2.29 0.82
C SER A 166 -7.36 3.57 0.00
N PRO A 167 -6.62 3.86 -1.09
CA PRO A 167 -6.90 5.00 -1.98
C PRO A 167 -8.11 4.79 -2.91
N TRP A 168 -8.79 3.64 -2.82
CA TRP A 168 -9.92 3.26 -3.67
C TRP A 168 -11.23 3.25 -2.89
N SER A 169 -12.31 3.73 -3.50
CA SER A 169 -13.62 3.80 -2.87
C SER A 169 -14.32 2.44 -2.88
N CYS A 170 -14.66 1.94 -1.68
CA CYS A 170 -15.43 0.71 -1.52
C CYS A 170 -16.88 0.82 -2.06
N LEU A 171 -17.41 2.03 -2.20
CA LEU A 171 -18.78 2.26 -2.70
C LEU A 171 -18.84 2.61 -4.19
N ASP A 172 -17.70 2.97 -4.79
CA ASP A 172 -17.60 3.38 -6.19
C ASP A 172 -16.74 2.39 -6.98
N GLU A 173 -17.02 1.08 -6.87
CA GLU A 173 -16.37 0.03 -7.68
C GLU A 173 -14.82 0.04 -7.63
N ASN A 174 -14.22 0.41 -6.48
CA ASN A 174 -12.79 0.61 -6.32
C ASN A 174 -12.18 1.71 -7.21
N GLU A 175 -12.95 2.73 -7.59
CA GLU A 175 -12.41 3.94 -8.21
C GLU A 175 -11.47 4.67 -7.24
N ALA A 176 -10.30 5.08 -7.74
CA ALA A 176 -9.35 5.86 -6.96
C ALA A 176 -9.89 7.28 -6.73
N PHE A 177 -10.06 7.67 -5.46
CA PHE A 177 -10.46 9.03 -5.09
C PHE A 177 -9.26 9.94 -4.80
N LEU A 178 -8.07 9.35 -4.65
CA LEU A 178 -6.81 10.07 -4.62
C LEU A 178 -6.22 10.14 -6.04
N THR A 179 -5.29 11.07 -6.22
CA THR A 179 -4.47 11.18 -7.43
C THR A 179 -3.01 10.88 -7.11
N THR A 180 -2.19 10.71 -8.13
CA THR A 180 -0.72 10.60 -7.97
C THR A 180 -0.08 11.86 -7.35
N ALA A 181 -0.83 12.96 -7.19
CA ALA A 181 -0.43 14.12 -6.38
C ALA A 181 -0.42 13.81 -4.87
N ASP A 182 -1.19 12.82 -4.42
CA ASP A 182 -1.45 12.55 -3.01
C ASP A 182 -0.66 11.34 -2.49
N SER A 183 0.04 10.67 -3.39
CA SER A 183 1.04 9.64 -3.10
C SER A 183 2.01 10.02 -1.98
N ALA A 184 2.40 9.03 -1.18
CA ALA A 184 3.41 9.21 -0.13
C ALA A 184 4.72 9.71 -0.71
N VAL A 185 5.30 10.74 -0.10
CA VAL A 185 6.64 11.21 -0.44
C VAL A 185 7.67 10.28 0.22
N LYS A 186 8.58 9.73 -0.57
CA LYS A 186 9.76 8.99 -0.12
C LYS A 186 11.02 9.73 -0.51
N LEU A 187 11.98 9.74 0.40
CA LEU A 187 13.30 10.33 0.16
C LEU A 187 14.26 9.26 -0.37
N LEU A 188 14.86 9.53 -1.52
CA LEU A 188 16.00 8.79 -2.03
C LEU A 188 17.27 9.60 -1.73
N GLU A 189 17.96 9.23 -0.66
CA GLU A 189 19.17 9.93 -0.17
C GLU A 189 20.38 9.71 -1.09
N ASN A 190 20.41 8.59 -1.80
CA ASN A 190 21.50 8.20 -2.69
C ASN A 190 21.36 8.84 -4.07
N SER A 191 21.72 10.12 -4.18
CA SER A 191 21.93 10.77 -5.48
C SER A 191 23.31 10.42 -6.06
N THR A 192 23.44 10.41 -7.40
CA THR A 192 24.74 10.25 -8.09
C THR A 192 25.73 11.37 -7.73
N LYS A 193 25.23 12.53 -7.28
CA LYS A 193 26.05 13.68 -6.87
C LYS A 193 25.41 14.39 -5.68
N ALA A 194 26.09 14.36 -4.53
CA ALA A 194 25.64 15.04 -3.33
C ALA A 194 25.69 16.56 -3.51
N VAL A 195 24.58 17.24 -3.18
CA VAL A 195 24.46 18.70 -3.23
C VAL A 195 24.33 19.23 -1.80
N PRO A 196 25.21 20.15 -1.36
CA PRO A 196 25.13 20.71 -0.01
C PRO A 196 23.75 21.30 0.30
N GLY A 197 23.14 20.87 1.41
CA GLY A 197 21.82 21.35 1.84
C GLY A 197 20.62 20.67 1.17
N TRP A 198 20.84 19.78 0.19
CA TRP A 198 19.78 18.98 -0.42
C TRP A 198 19.80 17.56 0.16
N LYS A 199 18.64 17.09 0.64
CA LYS A 199 18.52 15.78 1.31
C LYS A 199 18.41 14.59 0.34
N GLY A 200 18.31 14.86 -0.96
CA GLY A 200 18.10 13.85 -1.99
C GLY A 200 16.76 14.00 -2.70
N LEU A 201 16.44 13.02 -3.54
CA LEU A 201 15.26 13.08 -4.39
C LEU A 201 14.01 12.64 -3.61
N GLU A 202 13.13 13.58 -3.33
CA GLU A 202 11.78 13.29 -2.89
C GLU A 202 10.92 12.86 -4.09
N TYR A 203 10.44 11.61 -4.05
CA TYR A 203 9.54 11.09 -5.08
C TYR A 203 8.26 10.57 -4.44
N LYS A 204 7.20 10.54 -5.25
CA LYS A 204 5.88 10.11 -4.83
C LYS A 204 5.68 8.64 -5.17
N VAL A 205 5.50 7.77 -4.16
CA VAL A 205 5.11 6.38 -4.38
C VAL A 205 3.67 6.35 -4.87
N ALA A 206 3.52 6.30 -6.19
CA ALA A 206 2.23 6.26 -6.84
C ALA A 206 1.51 4.95 -6.52
N PHE A 207 0.33 5.06 -5.93
CA PHE A 207 -0.63 3.97 -5.99
C PHE A 207 -1.15 3.85 -7.43
N PRO A 208 -1.49 2.63 -7.88
CA PRO A 208 -2.05 2.44 -9.21
C PRO A 208 -3.47 3.02 -9.27
N ILE A 209 -3.84 3.60 -10.41
CA ILE A 209 -5.18 4.19 -10.60
C ILE A 209 -6.25 3.10 -10.43
N MET A 210 -6.00 1.92 -10.99
CA MET A 210 -6.84 0.74 -10.78
C MET A 210 -6.31 -0.05 -9.59
N LYS A 211 -7.22 -0.48 -8.70
CA LYS A 211 -6.87 -1.39 -7.61
C LYS A 211 -6.32 -2.70 -8.20
N PRO A 212 -5.13 -3.17 -7.76
CA PRO A 212 -4.57 -4.42 -8.26
C PRO A 212 -5.51 -5.59 -7.95
N PRO A 213 -5.90 -6.41 -8.94
CA PRO A 213 -6.88 -7.47 -8.71
C PRO A 213 -6.39 -8.54 -7.74
N GLY A 214 -5.07 -8.80 -7.73
CA GLY A 214 -4.43 -9.72 -6.79
C GLY A 214 -4.03 -9.07 -5.46
N ALA A 215 -4.46 -7.82 -5.20
CA ALA A 215 -4.00 -6.99 -4.09
C ALA A 215 -2.46 -7.05 -3.96
N ASN A 216 -1.93 -7.35 -2.77
CA ASN A 216 -0.50 -7.63 -2.54
C ASN A 216 -0.22 -9.13 -2.27
N PHE A 217 -1.10 -10.03 -2.72
CA PHE A 217 -0.92 -11.47 -2.54
C PHE A 217 -0.12 -12.14 -3.65
N TYR A 218 0.02 -11.46 -4.79
CA TYR A 218 0.70 -11.93 -6.00
C TYR A 218 1.63 -10.84 -6.51
N PRO A 219 2.65 -11.18 -7.32
CA PRO A 219 3.46 -10.16 -7.97
C PRO A 219 2.59 -9.25 -8.86
N PRO A 220 2.79 -7.93 -8.85
CA PRO A 220 1.89 -6.98 -9.50
C PRO A 220 1.88 -7.07 -11.03
N ASP A 221 2.91 -7.66 -11.61
CA ASP A 221 3.07 -7.91 -13.05
C ASP A 221 2.64 -9.34 -13.47
N MET A 222 2.25 -10.19 -12.52
CA MET A 222 1.86 -11.57 -12.79
C MET A 222 0.46 -11.63 -13.40
N ASP A 223 0.34 -12.30 -14.55
CA ASP A 223 -0.94 -12.59 -15.17
C ASP A 223 -1.49 -13.98 -14.79
N LYS A 224 -2.78 -14.22 -15.07
CA LYS A 224 -3.42 -15.50 -14.75
C LYS A 224 -2.78 -16.68 -15.49
N LYS A 225 -2.26 -16.47 -16.70
CA LYS A 225 -1.69 -17.53 -17.53
C LYS A 225 -0.33 -17.95 -16.98
N GLU A 226 0.51 -17.00 -16.57
CA GLU A 226 1.77 -17.25 -15.89
C GLU A 226 1.54 -18.10 -14.64
N PHE A 227 0.58 -17.71 -13.79
CA PHE A 227 0.24 -18.47 -12.58
C PHE A 227 -0.23 -19.89 -12.90
N GLU A 228 -1.12 -20.07 -13.88
CA GLU A 228 -1.64 -21.40 -14.25
C GLU A 228 -0.55 -22.31 -14.83
N LEU A 229 0.35 -21.76 -15.66
CA LEU A 229 1.50 -22.51 -16.19
C LEU A 229 2.45 -22.94 -15.05
N TRP A 230 2.80 -22.02 -14.17
CA TRP A 230 3.62 -22.32 -12.99
C TRP A 230 2.96 -23.37 -12.11
N LYS A 231 1.69 -23.18 -11.73
CA LYS A 231 0.91 -24.13 -10.92
C LYS A 231 0.89 -25.53 -11.54
N SER A 232 0.71 -25.63 -12.87
CA SER A 232 0.70 -26.93 -13.56
C SER A 232 2.05 -27.69 -13.50
N SER A 233 3.14 -26.97 -13.24
CA SER A 233 4.49 -27.57 -13.07
C SER A 233 4.77 -28.06 -11.65
N LEU A 234 3.91 -27.75 -10.68
CA LEU A 234 4.09 -28.07 -9.26
C LEU A 234 3.57 -29.46 -8.90
N THR A 235 4.10 -30.04 -7.81
CA THR A 235 3.51 -31.24 -7.19
C THR A 235 2.14 -30.92 -6.56
N ASN A 236 1.33 -31.94 -6.26
CA ASN A 236 -0.01 -31.74 -5.67
C ASN A 236 0.03 -30.91 -4.38
N ASP A 237 0.97 -31.19 -3.48
CA ASP A 237 1.11 -30.47 -2.21
C ASP A 237 1.49 -29.00 -2.44
N GLN A 238 2.35 -28.73 -3.43
CA GLN A 238 2.75 -27.38 -3.82
C GLN A 238 1.59 -26.63 -4.50
N GLN A 239 0.79 -27.30 -5.33
CA GLN A 239 -0.42 -26.72 -5.90
C GLN A 239 -1.41 -26.32 -4.81
N GLN A 240 -1.63 -27.19 -3.82
CA GLN A 240 -2.48 -26.88 -2.67
C GLN A 240 -1.95 -25.68 -1.89
N ALA A 241 -0.63 -25.58 -1.69
CA ALA A 241 -0.02 -24.40 -1.06
C ALA A 241 -0.20 -23.13 -1.92
N ALA A 242 -0.10 -23.24 -3.25
CA ALA A 242 -0.24 -22.13 -4.19
C ALA A 242 -1.69 -21.60 -4.26
N THR A 243 -2.68 -22.48 -4.21
CA THR A 243 -4.11 -22.13 -4.22
C THR A 243 -4.72 -22.02 -2.81
N GLY A 244 -3.91 -22.25 -1.77
CA GLY A 244 -4.36 -22.21 -0.39
C GLY A 244 -4.58 -20.79 0.12
N PHE A 245 -5.35 -20.68 1.21
CA PHE A 245 -5.76 -19.42 1.82
C PHE A 245 -4.58 -18.62 2.40
N PHE A 246 -3.65 -19.29 3.09
CA PHE A 246 -2.70 -18.66 4.00
C PHE A 246 -1.28 -18.51 3.43
N SER A 247 -1.17 -18.17 2.15
CA SER A 247 0.11 -17.98 1.45
C SER A 247 0.06 -16.83 0.44
N VAL A 248 1.19 -16.17 0.24
CA VAL A 248 1.41 -15.22 -0.87
C VAL A 248 2.30 -15.85 -1.93
N ILE A 249 2.22 -15.35 -3.16
CA ILE A 249 3.10 -15.72 -4.26
C ILE A 249 4.08 -14.58 -4.51
N LYS A 250 5.37 -14.91 -4.65
CA LYS A 250 6.46 -13.93 -4.83
C LYS A 250 7.39 -14.33 -5.96
N ARG A 251 8.17 -13.38 -6.45
CA ARG A 251 9.25 -13.64 -7.42
C ARG A 251 10.60 -13.84 -6.73
N ASN A 252 11.42 -14.78 -7.21
CA ASN A 252 12.77 -14.95 -6.67
C ASN A 252 13.66 -13.75 -7.04
N SER A 253 13.40 -13.11 -8.18
CA SER A 253 14.09 -11.89 -8.60
C SER A 253 13.89 -10.71 -7.64
N GLU A 254 12.71 -10.57 -7.03
CA GLU A 254 12.43 -9.54 -6.01
C GLU A 254 13.26 -9.78 -4.74
N SER A 255 13.37 -11.03 -4.28
CA SER A 255 14.15 -11.38 -3.08
C SER A 255 15.64 -11.04 -3.22
N ILE A 256 16.20 -11.11 -4.44
CA ILE A 256 17.61 -10.80 -4.71
C ILE A 256 17.87 -9.28 -4.64
N LEU A 257 16.89 -8.47 -5.04
CA LEU A 257 16.98 -7.00 -4.98
C LEU A 257 16.93 -6.51 -3.51
N ASP A 258 16.07 -7.09 -2.68
CA ASP A 258 15.97 -6.73 -1.25
C ASP A 258 17.22 -7.13 -0.44
N ALA A 259 17.83 -8.27 -0.76
CA ALA A 259 19.10 -8.71 -0.16
C ALA A 259 20.28 -7.78 -0.52
N SER A 260 20.22 -7.13 -1.69
CA SER A 260 21.22 -6.17 -2.16
C SER A 260 21.09 -4.80 -1.46
N ILE A 261 19.96 -4.53 -0.78
CA ILE A 261 19.66 -3.29 -0.06
C ILE A 261 19.81 -3.46 1.47
N GLY A 262 20.33 -4.60 1.95
CA GLY A 262 20.78 -4.77 3.34
C GLY A 262 19.70 -5.22 4.33
N SER A 263 18.58 -5.77 3.86
CA SER A 263 17.64 -6.46 4.75
C SER A 263 18.12 -7.89 4.98
N GLU A 264 18.58 -8.20 6.20
CA GLU A 264 18.84 -9.58 6.67
C GLU A 264 17.51 -10.34 6.85
N THR A 265 16.83 -10.66 5.75
CA THR A 265 15.66 -11.53 5.74
C THR A 265 16.04 -12.90 5.18
N LEU A 266 16.32 -13.80 6.12
CA LEU A 266 16.29 -15.27 6.09
C LEU A 266 16.27 -15.97 4.72
N SER A 267 17.36 -16.71 4.48
CA SER A 267 17.46 -17.82 3.53
C SER A 267 16.49 -18.96 3.89
N CYS A 268 15.22 -18.82 3.54
CA CYS A 268 14.27 -19.94 3.45
C CYS A 268 13.87 -20.24 2.01
N ALA A 269 14.54 -19.62 1.03
CA ALA A 269 14.53 -20.12 -0.33
C ALA A 269 15.13 -21.53 -0.31
N GLN A 270 14.26 -22.55 -0.24
CA GLN A 270 14.51 -23.79 -0.94
C GLN A 270 14.70 -23.38 -2.39
N GLN A 271 15.95 -23.06 -2.77
CA GLN A 271 16.33 -22.90 -4.15
C GLN A 271 15.96 -24.21 -4.82
N VAL A 272 14.82 -24.21 -5.51
CA VAL A 272 14.55 -25.20 -6.54
C VAL A 272 15.49 -24.81 -7.67
N VAL A 273 16.74 -25.26 -7.54
CA VAL A 273 17.74 -25.21 -8.60
C VAL A 273 17.14 -26.01 -9.76
N GLY A 274 16.56 -25.29 -10.73
CA GLY A 274 15.92 -25.88 -11.92
C GLY A 274 14.47 -25.45 -12.20
N SER A 275 13.84 -24.57 -11.40
CA SER A 275 12.53 -24.01 -11.80
C SER A 275 12.68 -23.08 -12.99
N THR A 276 11.98 -23.36 -14.09
CA THR A 276 11.84 -22.45 -15.24
C THR A 276 10.98 -21.22 -14.93
N HIS A 277 10.29 -21.23 -13.79
CA HIS A 277 9.33 -20.21 -13.38
C HIS A 277 9.89 -19.40 -12.20
N ASP A 278 9.74 -18.09 -12.28
CA ASP A 278 10.18 -17.15 -11.24
C ASP A 278 9.09 -16.89 -10.19
N LEU A 279 8.42 -17.95 -9.72
CA LEU A 279 7.34 -17.85 -8.73
C LEU A 279 7.53 -18.89 -7.62
N TYR A 280 7.24 -18.49 -6.38
CA TYR A 280 7.22 -19.37 -5.21
C TYR A 280 6.19 -18.95 -4.16
N CYS A 281 5.77 -19.89 -3.31
CA CYS A 281 4.83 -19.66 -2.21
C CYS A 281 5.56 -19.23 -0.93
N VAL A 282 5.02 -18.25 -0.22
CA VAL A 282 5.45 -17.87 1.13
C VAL A 282 4.25 -17.96 2.08
N PRO A 283 4.30 -18.76 3.17
CA PRO A 283 3.21 -18.82 4.14
C PRO A 283 3.09 -17.48 4.91
N PHE A 284 1.87 -17.13 5.34
CA PHE A 284 1.63 -15.87 6.06
C PHE A 284 2.46 -15.73 7.34
N SER A 285 2.68 -16.83 8.08
CA SER A 285 3.54 -16.85 9.26
C SER A 285 4.98 -16.40 8.98
N LEU A 286 5.46 -16.56 7.75
CA LEU A 286 6.77 -16.11 7.31
C LEU A 286 6.71 -14.71 6.68
N GLU A 287 5.78 -14.46 5.76
CA GLU A 287 5.62 -13.17 5.08
C GLU A 287 5.40 -12.02 6.08
N TYR A 288 4.52 -12.24 7.07
CA TYR A 288 4.12 -11.21 8.03
C TYR A 288 4.77 -11.41 9.41
N LYS A 289 5.84 -12.23 9.50
CA LYS A 289 6.47 -12.69 10.75
C LYS A 289 6.69 -11.57 11.76
N THR A 290 7.25 -10.44 11.33
CA THR A 290 7.58 -9.31 12.23
C THR A 290 6.34 -8.72 12.91
N LEU A 291 5.22 -8.62 12.19
CA LEU A 291 3.96 -8.13 12.74
C LEU A 291 3.25 -9.21 13.55
N LEU A 292 3.24 -10.45 13.04
CA LEU A 292 2.59 -11.57 13.72
C LEU A 292 3.24 -11.90 15.06
N ILE A 293 4.56 -11.79 15.21
CA ILE A 293 5.23 -11.97 16.52
C ILE A 293 4.70 -10.96 17.54
N LYS A 294 4.53 -9.69 17.17
CA LYS A 294 3.95 -8.68 18.06
C LYS A 294 2.51 -9.01 18.44
N ALA A 295 1.71 -9.44 17.47
CA ALA A 295 0.34 -9.88 17.74
C ALA A 295 0.31 -11.10 18.69
N VAL A 296 1.19 -12.09 18.48
CA VAL A 296 1.34 -13.28 19.33
C VAL A 296 1.63 -12.92 20.78
N GLU A 297 2.56 -11.99 21.02
CA GLU A 297 2.89 -11.52 22.37
C GLU A 297 1.68 -10.89 23.06
N LEU A 298 0.94 -10.04 22.34
CA LEU A 298 -0.27 -9.39 22.85
C LEU A 298 -1.40 -10.39 23.12
N LEU A 299 -1.62 -11.35 22.23
CA LEU A 299 -2.65 -12.38 22.40
C LEU A 299 -2.35 -13.31 23.58
N ARG A 300 -1.09 -13.70 23.76
CA ARG A 300 -0.67 -14.49 24.93
C ARG A 300 -0.87 -13.70 26.22
N LYS A 301 -0.49 -12.41 26.23
CA LYS A 301 -0.72 -11.51 27.36
C LYS A 301 -2.21 -11.35 27.68
N ALA A 302 -3.06 -11.10 26.68
CA ALA A 302 -4.51 -11.04 26.85
C ALA A 302 -5.08 -12.36 27.38
N GLY A 303 -4.61 -13.48 26.82
CA GLY A 303 -4.92 -14.83 27.26
C GLY A 303 -4.52 -15.10 28.71
N ASP A 304 -3.42 -14.55 29.21
CA ASP A 304 -3.00 -14.69 30.61
C ASP A 304 -3.81 -13.81 31.57
N LEU A 305 -4.34 -12.68 31.09
CA LEU A 305 -5.16 -11.77 31.89
C LEU A 305 -6.59 -12.27 32.10
N THR A 306 -7.23 -12.84 31.06
CA THR A 306 -8.63 -13.28 31.13
C THR A 306 -8.87 -14.36 32.19
N ASP A 307 -9.98 -14.24 32.91
CA ASP A 307 -10.50 -15.26 33.82
C ASP A 307 -11.44 -16.26 33.12
N THR A 308 -11.84 -15.99 31.88
CA THR A 308 -12.67 -16.86 31.05
C THR A 308 -11.84 -17.98 30.37
N PRO A 309 -12.03 -19.27 30.70
CA PRO A 309 -11.18 -20.35 30.19
C PRO A 309 -11.27 -20.57 28.66
N SER A 310 -12.46 -20.46 28.08
CA SER A 310 -12.69 -20.60 26.63
C SER A 310 -11.99 -19.48 25.85
N LEU A 311 -12.10 -18.23 26.32
CA LEU A 311 -11.40 -17.08 25.76
C LEU A 311 -9.87 -17.25 25.85
N LYS A 312 -9.35 -17.67 27.01
CA LYS A 312 -7.93 -18.00 27.18
C LYS A 312 -7.44 -19.03 26.15
N ARG A 313 -8.22 -20.09 25.93
CA ARG A 313 -7.91 -21.14 24.95
C ARG A 313 -7.90 -20.58 23.53
N LEU A 314 -8.91 -19.79 23.16
CA LEU A 314 -8.97 -19.14 21.84
C LEU A 314 -7.76 -18.24 21.59
N LEU A 315 -7.46 -17.32 22.52
CA LEU A 315 -6.39 -16.35 22.33
C LEU A 315 -5.01 -17.01 22.21
N LYS A 316 -4.73 -18.01 23.05
CA LYS A 316 -3.48 -18.78 22.95
C LYS A 316 -3.43 -19.64 21.69
N GLY A 317 -4.54 -20.27 21.31
CA GLY A 317 -4.65 -21.03 20.05
C GLY A 317 -4.41 -20.16 18.82
N LYS A 318 -4.95 -18.94 18.78
CA LYS A 318 -4.70 -17.98 17.68
C LYS A 318 -3.24 -17.52 17.63
N ALA A 319 -2.63 -17.31 18.79
CA ALA A 319 -1.20 -16.99 18.86
C ALA A 319 -0.34 -18.13 18.28
N ASP A 320 -0.66 -19.38 18.61
CA ASP A 320 0.07 -20.53 18.07
C ASP A 320 -0.18 -20.70 16.56
N ALA A 321 -1.41 -20.47 16.09
CA ALA A 321 -1.78 -20.51 14.68
C ALA A 321 -1.03 -19.47 13.82
N PHE A 322 -0.81 -18.26 14.35
CA PHE A 322 -0.02 -17.24 13.66
C PHE A 322 1.45 -17.63 13.47
N LEU A 323 2.00 -18.48 14.34
CA LEU A 323 3.35 -18.99 14.19
C LEU A 323 3.41 -20.23 13.28
N SER A 324 2.45 -21.14 13.42
CA SER A 324 2.41 -22.41 12.68
C SER A 324 1.87 -22.29 11.26
N ASN A 325 1.07 -21.25 10.98
CA ASN A 325 0.25 -21.10 9.77
C ASN A 325 -0.89 -22.13 9.66
N ASP A 326 -1.21 -22.83 10.76
CA ASP A 326 -2.31 -23.79 10.86
C ASP A 326 -3.36 -23.27 11.85
N TYR A 327 -4.57 -23.01 11.33
CA TYR A 327 -5.65 -22.33 12.06
C TYR A 327 -6.71 -23.29 12.59
N TYR A 328 -6.68 -24.58 12.22
CA TYR A 328 -7.78 -25.51 12.47
C TYR A 328 -8.17 -25.59 13.96
N ASP A 329 -7.21 -25.89 14.85
CA ASP A 329 -7.47 -26.01 16.28
C ASP A 329 -7.93 -24.69 16.91
N SER A 330 -7.44 -23.56 16.39
CA SER A 330 -7.85 -22.22 16.85
C SER A 330 -9.28 -21.88 16.42
N ASP A 331 -9.72 -22.37 15.26
CA ASP A 331 -11.08 -22.18 14.76
C ASP A 331 -12.08 -23.08 15.51
N ILE A 332 -11.67 -24.29 15.93
CA ILE A 332 -12.44 -25.08 16.89
C ILE A 332 -12.61 -24.32 18.21
N ALA A 333 -11.52 -23.76 18.75
CA ALA A 333 -11.58 -22.98 19.98
C ALA A 333 -12.47 -21.72 19.84
N TRP A 334 -12.57 -21.15 18.63
CA TRP A 334 -13.47 -20.03 18.34
C TRP A 334 -14.94 -20.47 18.33
N MET A 335 -15.27 -21.60 17.70
CA MET A 335 -16.64 -22.15 17.73
C MET A 335 -17.09 -22.57 19.13
N GLU A 336 -16.15 -22.98 19.99
CA GLU A 336 -16.39 -23.38 21.39
C GLU A 336 -16.35 -22.18 22.37
N LEU A 337 -16.23 -20.94 21.87
CA LEU A 337 -16.11 -19.76 22.72
C LEU A 337 -17.39 -19.54 23.54
N ASP A 338 -17.24 -19.59 24.87
CA ASP A 338 -18.28 -19.23 25.85
C ASP A 338 -17.75 -18.08 26.72
N SER A 339 -17.99 -16.84 26.28
CA SER A 339 -17.51 -15.62 26.94
C SER A 339 -18.50 -14.45 26.75
N LYS A 340 -18.38 -13.43 27.61
CA LYS A 340 -19.04 -12.12 27.41
C LYS A 340 -18.37 -11.29 26.31
N LEU A 341 -17.12 -11.58 25.99
CA LEU A 341 -16.40 -11.00 24.87
C LEU A 341 -16.49 -11.96 23.68
N ASP A 342 -16.99 -11.46 22.54
CA ASP A 342 -16.99 -12.21 21.29
C ASP A 342 -15.83 -11.71 20.43
N VAL A 343 -14.82 -12.55 20.24
CA VAL A 343 -13.57 -12.17 19.61
C VAL A 343 -13.38 -12.99 18.36
N THR A 344 -13.40 -12.33 17.20
CA THR A 344 -13.09 -12.96 15.92
C THR A 344 -11.74 -12.44 15.44
N LEU A 345 -10.77 -13.34 15.27
CA LEU A 345 -9.40 -13.01 14.90
C LEU A 345 -8.84 -13.99 13.88
N GLY A 346 -8.38 -13.47 12.74
CA GLY A 346 -7.58 -14.26 11.84
C GLY A 346 -7.78 -13.93 10.36
N PRO A 347 -7.15 -14.74 9.50
CA PRO A 347 -7.31 -14.64 8.06
C PRO A 347 -8.56 -15.40 7.57
N TYR A 348 -9.56 -14.70 7.04
CA TYR A 348 -10.88 -15.30 6.73
C TYR A 348 -11.45 -14.98 5.36
N GLU A 349 -11.54 -13.70 4.99
CA GLU A 349 -12.29 -13.27 3.81
C GLU A 349 -11.40 -13.18 2.57
N THR A 350 -11.90 -13.62 1.41
CA THR A 350 -11.13 -13.61 0.14
C THR A 350 -11.45 -12.44 -0.80
N TYR A 351 -12.29 -11.49 -0.38
CA TYR A 351 -12.81 -10.43 -1.26
C TYR A 351 -11.73 -9.51 -1.85
N GLU A 352 -10.60 -9.33 -1.18
CA GLU A 352 -9.49 -8.52 -1.69
C GLU A 352 -8.73 -9.22 -2.83
N ASP A 353 -8.74 -10.56 -2.87
CA ASP A 353 -8.23 -11.33 -4.01
C ASP A 353 -9.32 -11.46 -5.07
N THR A 354 -9.46 -10.43 -5.88
CA THR A 354 -10.37 -10.45 -7.04
C THR A 354 -9.75 -11.15 -8.27
N LEU A 355 -8.47 -11.53 -8.20
CA LEU A 355 -7.79 -12.24 -9.26
C LEU A 355 -8.24 -13.71 -9.31
N PHE A 356 -8.19 -14.39 -8.17
CA PHE A 356 -8.57 -15.81 -8.05
C PHE A 356 -9.56 -16.12 -6.93
N GLY A 357 -9.66 -15.26 -5.91
CA GLY A 357 -10.48 -15.52 -4.72
C GLY A 357 -9.90 -16.63 -3.82
N TYR A 358 -8.60 -16.90 -3.91
CA TYR A 358 -7.90 -17.88 -3.08
C TYR A 358 -7.40 -17.28 -1.77
N LYS A 359 -6.96 -16.02 -1.75
CA LYS A 359 -6.17 -15.49 -0.63
C LYS A 359 -7.02 -14.74 0.35
N VAL A 360 -6.82 -15.03 1.63
CA VAL A 360 -7.61 -14.42 2.71
C VAL A 360 -6.91 -13.22 3.32
N THR A 361 -7.69 -12.22 3.74
CA THR A 361 -7.21 -11.06 4.49
C THR A 361 -7.24 -11.32 5.99
N LEU A 362 -6.20 -10.89 6.71
CA LEU A 362 -6.20 -10.85 8.17
C LEU A 362 -7.06 -9.69 8.65
N ASN A 363 -7.95 -9.97 9.60
CA ASN A 363 -8.74 -8.96 10.29
C ASN A 363 -8.95 -9.36 11.76
N LEU A 364 -9.16 -8.37 12.62
CA LEU A 364 -9.51 -8.55 14.03
C LEU A 364 -10.71 -7.68 14.41
N PRO A 365 -11.94 -8.10 14.09
CA PRO A 365 -13.12 -7.51 14.70
C PRO A 365 -13.38 -8.08 16.10
N CYS A 366 -13.43 -7.21 17.11
CA CYS A 366 -13.87 -7.54 18.47
C CYS A 366 -15.28 -7.01 18.72
N PHE A 367 -16.19 -7.87 19.18
CA PHE A 367 -17.57 -7.54 19.53
C PHE A 367 -17.89 -7.91 20.99
N LEU A 368 -18.94 -7.31 21.54
CA LEU A 368 -19.54 -7.75 22.80
C LEU A 368 -20.74 -8.62 22.45
N SER A 369 -20.89 -9.78 23.10
CA SER A 369 -21.92 -10.77 22.75
C SER A 369 -23.36 -10.31 23.01
N ASN A 370 -23.56 -9.12 23.61
CA ASN A 370 -24.85 -8.45 23.76
C ASN A 370 -24.79 -7.00 23.24
N PHE A 371 -25.00 -6.80 21.94
CA PHE A 371 -25.40 -5.49 21.42
C PHE A 371 -26.92 -5.36 21.50
N TYR A 372 -27.44 -4.69 22.54
CA TYR A 372 -28.78 -4.13 22.49
C TYR A 372 -28.71 -2.82 21.71
N LEU A 373 -29.20 -2.82 20.46
CA LEU A 373 -29.50 -1.58 19.75
C LEU A 373 -30.68 -0.90 20.43
N SER A 374 -30.40 -0.02 21.40
CA SER A 374 -31.39 0.95 21.87
C SER A 374 -31.46 2.09 20.87
N SER A 375 -32.46 2.07 19.98
CA SER A 375 -32.83 3.25 19.20
C SER A 375 -33.33 4.35 20.13
N MET A 376 -32.66 5.52 20.13
CA MET A 376 -33.21 6.79 20.61
C MET A 376 -33.64 7.64 19.42
#